data_AF-A0A0H4IW08-F1
#
_entry.id   AF-A0A0H4IW08-F1
#
_cell.length_a   1.000
_cell.length_b   1.000
_cell.length_c   1.000
_cell.angle_alpha   90.00
_cell.angle_beta   90.00
_cell.angle_gamma   90.00
#
_symmetry.space_group_name_H-M   'P 1'
#
loop_
_entity.id
_entity.type
_entity.pdbx_description
1 polymer ?
#
loop_
_entity_poly.entity_id
_entity_poly.type
_entity_poly.pdbx_seq_one_letter_code
_entity_poly.pdbx_strand_id
1 'polypeptide(L)'
;MESRAFVAARKGNVSSKISKTRTGYGFFAKMIFASRWLQVPIYAGLTVVRAICAYKFLKSLKHLVMNLDVSDENAIMLAVLNLIDVVMIANLLTMVQIGGYESFVSRLRIDDHPDRPEWLSHVNAPVLKVRLSMSIIGIHPSICSKHLSIPPICRKSS
;
A
#
# COMPACT_ATOMS: atom_id res chain seq x y z
N MET A 1 -18.06 5.86 49.91
CA MET A 1 -16.62 5.59 50.07
C MET A 1 -16.18 4.20 49.55
N GLU A 2 -17.11 3.28 49.26
CA GLU A 2 -16.86 1.91 48.74
C GLU A 2 -16.22 1.78 47.33
N SER A 3 -16.15 2.84 46.53
CA SER A 3 -15.72 2.71 45.12
C SER A 3 -14.19 2.56 44.94
N ARG A 4 -13.38 2.88 45.97
CA ARG A 4 -11.91 2.78 45.89
C ARG A 4 -11.38 1.36 46.08
N ALA A 5 -12.09 0.49 46.79
CA ALA A 5 -11.65 -0.90 47.03
C ALA A 5 -11.72 -1.76 45.76
N PHE A 6 -12.68 -1.51 44.87
CA PHE A 6 -12.88 -2.32 43.65
C PHE A 6 -11.78 -2.11 42.59
N VAL A 7 -11.22 -0.90 42.47
CA VAL A 7 -10.17 -0.61 41.48
C VAL A 7 -8.81 -1.23 41.88
N ALA A 8 -8.54 -1.40 43.17
CA ALA A 8 -7.28 -2.00 43.65
C ALA A 8 -7.22 -3.52 43.43
N ALA A 9 -8.35 -4.24 43.53
CA ALA A 9 -8.37 -5.70 43.43
C ALA A 9 -8.02 -6.24 42.03
N ARG A 10 -8.20 -5.44 40.95
CA ARG A 10 -7.87 -5.87 39.57
C ARG A 10 -6.37 -5.92 39.26
N LYS A 11 -5.51 -5.27 40.06
CA LYS A 11 -4.07 -5.13 39.74
C LYS A 11 -3.24 -6.37 40.10
N GLY A 12 -3.76 -7.26 40.96
CA GLY A 12 -2.97 -8.34 41.55
C GLY A 12 -2.75 -9.61 40.70
N ASN A 13 -3.60 -9.89 39.70
CA ASN A 13 -3.64 -11.23 39.09
C ASN A 13 -3.08 -11.32 37.65
N VAL A 14 -2.52 -10.23 37.11
CA VAL A 14 -2.05 -10.15 35.71
C VAL A 14 -0.55 -9.80 35.63
N SER A 15 0.26 -10.25 36.59
CA SER A 15 1.71 -9.96 36.54
C SER A 15 2.59 -11.22 36.45
N SER A 16 2.06 -12.41 36.78
CA SER A 16 2.92 -13.60 36.94
C SER A 16 2.87 -14.63 35.81
N LYS A 17 1.93 -14.57 34.86
CA LYS A 17 1.73 -15.62 33.84
C LYS A 17 2.35 -15.36 32.46
N ILE A 18 3.14 -14.29 32.30
CA ILE A 18 3.89 -14.04 31.04
C ILE A 18 5.39 -14.07 31.36
N SER A 19 5.90 -15.25 31.66
CA SER A 19 7.35 -15.48 31.68
C SER A 19 7.65 -16.85 31.09
N LYS A 20 8.45 -16.82 30.01
CA LYS A 20 9.28 -17.92 29.46
C LYS A 20 8.66 -18.86 28.40
N THR A 21 8.60 -18.37 27.16
CA THR A 21 8.90 -19.16 25.94
C THR A 21 9.92 -18.40 25.07
N ARG A 22 11.21 -18.47 25.41
CA ARG A 22 12.33 -17.92 24.61
C ARG A 22 13.33 -19.03 24.27
N THR A 23 13.06 -19.88 23.26
CA THR A 23 14.07 -20.85 22.76
C THR A 23 14.09 -21.05 21.23
N GLY A 24 13.24 -20.39 20.44
CA GLY A 24 13.21 -20.57 18.97
C GLY A 24 13.98 -19.55 18.11
N TYR A 25 14.59 -18.51 18.70
CA TYR A 25 14.90 -17.26 17.99
C TYR A 25 16.07 -17.28 16.99
N GLY A 26 16.90 -18.33 16.94
CA GLY A 26 18.12 -18.35 16.10
C GLY A 26 17.87 -18.46 14.58
N PHE A 27 16.93 -19.31 14.17
CA PHE A 27 16.54 -19.44 12.74
C PHE A 27 15.77 -18.21 12.26
N PHE A 28 14.84 -17.70 13.09
CA PHE A 28 14.11 -16.47 12.82
C PHE A 28 15.06 -15.27 12.68
N ALA A 29 16.10 -15.16 13.51
CA ALA A 29 17.10 -14.11 13.38
C ALA A 29 17.84 -14.17 12.03
N LYS A 30 18.24 -15.37 11.56
CA LYS A 30 18.87 -15.54 10.23
C LYS A 30 17.92 -15.14 9.09
N MET A 31 16.64 -15.48 9.18
CA MET A 31 15.63 -15.00 8.21
C MET A 31 15.50 -13.46 8.23
N ILE A 32 15.63 -12.83 9.40
CA ILE A 32 15.62 -11.36 9.53
C ILE A 32 16.91 -10.71 9.02
N PHE A 33 18.08 -11.35 9.16
CA PHE A 33 19.32 -10.84 8.54
C PHE A 33 19.28 -10.99 7.01
N ALA A 34 18.74 -12.10 6.50
CA ALA A 34 18.56 -12.33 5.06
C ALA A 34 17.54 -11.36 4.43
N SER A 35 16.48 -10.98 5.16
CA SER A 35 15.48 -10.04 4.63
C SER A 35 16.10 -8.72 4.21
N ARG A 36 17.15 -8.25 4.89
CA ARG A 36 17.85 -6.99 4.52
C ARG A 36 18.44 -7.02 3.11
N TRP A 37 19.10 -8.11 2.72
CA TRP A 37 19.65 -8.26 1.37
C TRP A 37 18.58 -8.54 0.32
N LEU A 38 17.51 -9.24 0.69
CA LEU A 38 16.41 -9.52 -0.23
C LEU A 38 15.57 -8.27 -0.53
N GLN A 39 15.49 -7.33 0.42
CA GLN A 39 14.67 -6.13 0.31
C GLN A 39 15.23 -5.12 -0.71
N VAL A 40 16.55 -4.93 -0.73
CA VAL A 40 17.24 -3.95 -1.59
C VAL A 40 17.02 -4.19 -3.11
N PRO A 41 17.27 -5.40 -3.68
CA PRO A 41 17.08 -5.63 -5.11
C PRO A 41 15.61 -5.52 -5.53
N ILE A 42 14.68 -5.85 -4.62
CA ILE A 42 13.25 -5.68 -4.88
C ILE A 42 12.88 -4.19 -5.02
N TYR A 43 13.35 -3.31 -4.11
CA TYR A 43 13.12 -1.87 -4.24
C TYR A 43 13.79 -1.26 -5.48
N ALA A 44 15.02 -1.68 -5.78
CA ALA A 44 15.73 -1.24 -6.98
C ALA A 44 14.94 -1.62 -8.25
N GLY A 45 14.48 -2.87 -8.35
CA GLY A 45 13.67 -3.35 -9.46
C GLY A 45 12.37 -2.55 -9.62
N LEU A 46 11.63 -2.34 -8.53
CA LEU A 46 10.37 -1.59 -8.55
C LEU A 46 10.55 -0.11 -8.95
N THR A 47 11.66 0.52 -8.59
CA THR A 47 12.00 1.88 -9.04
C THR A 47 12.28 1.93 -10.55
N VAL A 48 13.01 0.94 -11.07
CA VAL A 48 13.28 0.81 -12.52
C VAL A 48 11.99 0.61 -13.31
N VAL A 49 11.08 -0.24 -12.83
CA VAL A 49 9.76 -0.46 -13.47
C VAL A 49 8.98 0.85 -13.57
N ARG A 50 8.96 1.66 -12.50
CA ARG A 50 8.29 2.97 -12.52
C ARG A 50 8.88 3.89 -13.59
N ALA A 51 10.21 3.91 -13.72
CA ALA A 51 10.89 4.74 -14.73
C ALA A 51 10.60 4.28 -16.17
N ILE A 52 10.61 2.96 -16.43
CA ILE A 52 10.28 2.39 -17.74
C ILE A 52 8.84 2.73 -18.14
N CYS A 53 7.89 2.57 -17.21
CA CYS A 53 6.49 2.90 -17.45
C CYS A 53 6.28 4.39 -17.75
N ALA A 54 6.97 5.28 -17.02
CA ALA A 54 6.92 6.72 -17.28
C ALA A 54 7.45 7.08 -18.68
N TYR A 55 8.55 6.45 -19.11
CA TYR A 55 9.07 6.64 -20.46
C TYR A 55 8.09 6.15 -21.54
N LYS A 56 7.50 4.95 -21.34
CA LYS A 56 6.48 4.39 -22.24
C LYS A 56 5.25 5.29 -22.34
N PHE A 57 4.77 5.83 -21.20
CA PHE A 57 3.66 6.78 -21.15
C PHE A 57 3.96 8.03 -22.00
N LEU A 58 5.12 8.66 -21.81
CA LEU A 58 5.51 9.85 -22.58
C LEU A 58 5.59 9.58 -24.08
N LYS A 59 6.14 8.42 -24.47
CA LYS A 59 6.23 8.02 -25.88
C LYS A 59 4.84 7.78 -26.49
N SER A 60 3.97 7.03 -25.81
CA SER A 60 2.60 6.78 -26.26
C SER A 60 1.78 8.08 -26.32
N LEU A 61 1.92 8.97 -25.34
CA LEU A 61 1.25 10.26 -25.32
C LEU A 61 1.67 11.13 -26.50
N LYS A 62 2.99 11.25 -26.76
CA LYS A 62 3.51 11.99 -27.91
C LYS A 62 3.00 11.42 -29.24
N HIS A 63 3.00 10.10 -29.38
CA HIS A 63 2.46 9.42 -30.56
C HIS A 63 0.96 9.70 -30.73
N LEU A 64 0.20 9.67 -29.64
CA LEU A 64 -1.23 9.99 -29.67
C LEU A 64 -1.48 11.41 -30.15
N VAL A 65 -0.82 12.41 -29.56
CA VAL A 65 -0.96 13.82 -29.91
C VAL A 65 -0.60 14.09 -31.37
N MET A 66 0.45 13.46 -31.90
CA MET A 66 0.85 13.63 -33.30
C MET A 66 -0.09 12.95 -34.30
N ASN A 67 -0.75 11.85 -33.90
CA ASN A 67 -1.57 11.04 -34.80
C ASN A 67 -3.08 11.30 -34.68
N LEU A 68 -3.52 12.29 -33.89
CA LEU A 68 -4.94 12.60 -33.65
C LEU A 68 -5.71 12.91 -34.94
N ASP A 69 -5.07 13.54 -35.92
CA ASP A 69 -5.72 13.98 -37.16
C ASP A 69 -5.89 12.86 -38.20
N VAL A 70 -5.09 11.79 -38.08
CA VAL A 70 -4.98 10.71 -39.08
C VAL A 70 -5.66 9.43 -38.62
N SER A 71 -5.84 9.24 -37.31
CA SER A 71 -6.29 7.96 -36.72
C SER A 71 -7.80 7.89 -36.57
N ASP A 72 -8.36 6.69 -36.78
CA ASP A 72 -9.77 6.37 -36.52
C ASP A 72 -10.17 6.63 -35.06
N GLU A 73 -11.42 7.05 -34.83
CA GLU A 73 -11.96 7.39 -33.50
C GLU A 73 -11.82 6.23 -32.51
N ASN A 74 -12.03 4.99 -32.97
CA ASN A 74 -11.90 3.79 -32.14
C ASN A 74 -10.45 3.54 -31.70
N ALA A 75 -9.49 3.82 -32.58
CA ALA A 75 -8.07 3.64 -32.28
C ALA A 75 -7.60 4.62 -31.19
N ILE A 76 -8.11 5.86 -31.23
CA ILE A 76 -7.86 6.88 -30.21
C ILE A 76 -8.42 6.42 -28.85
N MET A 77 -9.67 5.92 -28.81
CA MET A 77 -10.30 5.42 -27.59
C MET A 77 -9.49 4.29 -26.92
N LEU A 78 -9.05 3.31 -27.70
CA LEU A 78 -8.22 2.20 -27.21
C LEU A 78 -6.86 2.67 -26.70
N ALA A 79 -6.22 3.62 -27.40
CA ALA A 79 -4.95 4.20 -26.98
C ALA A 79 -5.06 4.91 -25.63
N VAL A 80 -6.15 5.66 -25.41
CA VAL A 80 -6.44 6.33 -24.13
C VAL A 80 -6.67 5.34 -23.01
N LEU A 81 -7.44 4.26 -23.24
CA LEU A 81 -7.66 3.21 -22.23
C LEU A 81 -6.35 2.56 -21.76
N ASN A 82 -5.46 2.22 -22.69
CA ASN A 82 -4.14 1.67 -22.38
C ASN A 82 -3.25 2.69 -21.65
N LEU A 83 -3.36 3.99 -21.99
CA LEU A 83 -2.65 5.06 -21.31
C LEU A 83 -3.11 5.21 -19.84
N ILE A 84 -4.41 5.07 -19.57
CA ILE A 84 -4.96 5.12 -18.20
C ILE A 84 -4.46 3.92 -17.39
N ASP A 85 -4.41 2.73 -17.98
CA ASP A 85 -3.95 1.51 -17.30
C ASP A 85 -2.48 1.64 -16.83
N VAL A 86 -1.58 2.14 -17.69
CA VAL A 86 -0.17 2.35 -17.30
C VAL A 86 0.01 3.41 -16.21
N VAL A 87 -0.89 4.39 -16.11
CA VAL A 87 -0.89 5.38 -15.02
C VAL A 87 -1.44 4.76 -13.72
N MET A 88 -2.47 3.93 -13.83
CA MET A 88 -3.05 3.21 -12.70
C MET A 88 -1.99 2.30 -12.04
N ILE A 89 -1.25 1.51 -12.81
CA ILE A 89 -0.17 0.66 -12.30
C ILE A 89 0.97 1.49 -11.66
N ALA A 90 1.32 2.66 -12.22
CA ALA A 90 2.36 3.52 -11.65
C ALA A 90 1.96 4.10 -10.26
N ASN A 91 0.70 4.48 -10.10
CA ASN A 91 0.16 4.97 -8.84
C ASN A 91 0.07 3.86 -7.78
N LEU A 92 -0.25 2.64 -8.19
CA LEU A 92 -0.22 1.46 -7.33
C LEU A 92 1.21 1.12 -6.89
N LEU A 93 2.16 1.13 -7.83
CA LEU A 93 3.57 0.83 -7.61
C LEU A 93 4.23 1.82 -6.63
N THR A 94 3.95 3.11 -6.78
CA THR A 94 4.44 4.16 -5.87
C THR A 94 4.00 3.90 -4.44
N MET A 95 2.78 3.39 -4.26
CA MET A 95 2.26 3.06 -2.96
C MET A 95 2.93 1.85 -2.32
N VAL A 96 3.17 0.80 -3.12
CA VAL A 96 3.89 -0.41 -2.67
C VAL A 96 5.33 -0.06 -2.29
N GLN A 97 5.98 0.84 -3.04
CA GLN A 97 7.29 1.38 -2.68
C GLN A 97 7.25 2.00 -1.28
N ILE A 98 6.39 3.00 -1.07
CA ILE A 98 6.30 3.74 0.21
C ILE A 98 5.97 2.79 1.37
N GLY A 99 4.97 1.92 1.21
CA GLY A 99 4.57 0.95 2.22
C GLY A 99 5.69 -0.03 2.58
N GLY A 100 6.48 -0.42 1.58
CA GLY A 100 7.65 -1.24 1.79
C GLY A 100 8.75 -0.50 2.55
N TYR A 101 9.11 0.72 2.13
CA TYR A 101 10.12 1.54 2.81
C TYR A 101 9.74 1.73 4.28
N GLU A 102 8.49 2.12 4.57
CA GLU A 102 7.96 2.24 5.94
C GLU A 102 8.04 0.91 6.71
N SER A 103 7.60 -0.21 6.13
CA SER A 103 7.58 -1.50 6.83
C SER A 103 8.99 -2.02 7.19
N PHE A 104 9.99 -1.73 6.35
CA PHE A 104 11.37 -2.15 6.56
C PHE A 104 12.16 -1.16 7.43
N VAL A 105 12.07 0.15 7.16
CA VAL A 105 12.72 1.22 7.96
C VAL A 105 12.13 1.26 9.37
N SER A 106 10.84 0.95 9.56
CA SER A 106 10.22 0.87 10.89
C SER A 106 10.89 -0.15 11.83
N ARG A 107 11.66 -1.12 11.31
CA ARG A 107 12.46 -2.06 12.11
C ARG A 107 13.88 -1.56 12.41
N LEU A 108 14.36 -0.58 11.65
CA LEU A 108 15.73 -0.04 11.72
C LEU A 108 15.86 1.24 12.53
N ARG A 109 14.75 1.89 12.91
CA ARG A 109 14.76 3.17 13.63
C ARG A 109 15.14 3.01 15.11
N ILE A 110 16.42 2.68 15.33
CA ILE A 110 17.23 3.32 16.37
C ILE A 110 17.26 4.82 16.04
N ASP A 111 17.25 5.62 17.10
CA ASP A 111 17.00 7.05 17.19
C ASP A 111 17.50 7.99 16.07
N ASP A 112 16.82 9.15 16.05
CA ASP A 112 17.37 10.46 15.69
C ASP A 112 17.44 10.87 14.19
N HIS A 113 16.35 11.48 13.69
CA HIS A 113 16.43 12.78 12.96
C HIS A 113 15.02 13.39 12.78
N PRO A 114 14.82 14.71 13.03
CA PRO A 114 13.50 15.37 13.05
C PRO A 114 12.84 15.67 11.70
N ASP A 115 13.47 15.42 10.55
CA ASP A 115 12.94 15.84 9.25
C ASP A 115 12.12 14.74 8.56
N ARG A 116 10.90 14.54 9.08
CA ARG A 116 9.82 13.88 8.37
C ARG A 116 9.11 14.93 7.49
N PRO A 117 9.10 14.84 6.16
CA PRO A 117 8.22 15.69 5.38
C PRO A 117 6.75 15.37 5.72
N GLU A 118 5.91 16.39 5.91
CA GLU A 118 4.52 16.22 6.36
C GLU A 118 3.66 15.36 5.42
N TRP A 119 3.91 15.44 4.10
CA TRP A 119 3.26 14.60 3.09
C TRP A 119 3.65 13.12 3.21
N LEU A 120 4.85 12.82 3.71
CA LEU A 120 5.36 11.46 3.94
C LEU A 120 4.77 10.84 5.21
N SER A 121 4.40 11.65 6.21
CA SER A 121 3.66 11.14 7.38
C SER A 121 2.19 10.81 7.07
N HIS A 122 1.62 11.41 6.02
CA HIS A 122 0.23 11.23 5.61
C HIS A 122 0.03 10.25 4.44
N VAL A 123 1.08 9.59 3.94
CA VAL A 123 0.91 8.37 3.12
C VAL A 123 0.48 7.23 4.04
N ASN A 124 -0.77 7.36 4.48
CA ASN A 124 -1.45 6.58 5.48
C ASN A 124 -1.40 5.10 5.08
N ALA A 125 -0.76 4.26 5.91
CA ALA A 125 -0.93 2.81 5.87
C ALA A 125 -2.41 2.38 5.68
N PRO A 126 -3.42 3.10 6.20
CA PRO A 126 -4.83 2.90 5.83
C PRO A 126 -5.09 2.88 4.32
N VAL A 127 -4.58 3.84 3.56
CA VAL A 127 -4.86 3.94 2.12
C VAL A 127 -4.23 2.73 1.41
N LEU A 128 -3.04 2.28 1.84
CA LEU A 128 -2.38 1.09 1.27
C LEU A 128 -3.20 -0.17 1.50
N LYS A 129 -3.73 -0.33 2.71
CA LYS A 129 -4.67 -1.41 3.00
C LYS A 129 -5.93 -1.30 2.16
N VAL A 130 -6.51 -0.11 2.02
CA VAL A 130 -7.73 0.11 1.21
C VAL A 130 -7.50 -0.25 -0.26
N ARG A 131 -6.35 0.12 -0.85
CA ARG A 131 -6.03 -0.21 -2.24
C ARG A 131 -5.82 -1.72 -2.46
N LEU A 132 -5.17 -2.40 -1.52
CA LEU A 132 -5.05 -3.86 -1.56
C LEU A 132 -6.42 -4.52 -1.40
N SER A 133 -7.25 -4.08 -0.46
CA SER A 133 -8.62 -4.54 -0.31
C SER A 133 -9.42 -4.32 -1.59
N MET A 134 -9.29 -3.15 -2.24
CA MET A 134 -9.97 -2.85 -3.49
C MET A 134 -9.54 -3.78 -4.63
N SER A 135 -8.24 -4.08 -4.73
CA SER A 135 -7.73 -5.05 -5.70
C SER A 135 -8.29 -6.45 -5.45
N ILE A 136 -8.31 -6.91 -4.19
CA ILE A 136 -8.90 -8.21 -3.82
C ILE A 136 -10.41 -8.27 -4.13
N ILE A 137 -11.15 -7.19 -3.81
CA ILE A 137 -12.58 -7.07 -4.11
C ILE A 137 -12.84 -7.11 -5.62
N GLY A 138 -11.98 -6.46 -6.42
CA GLY A 138 -12.08 -6.46 -7.87
C GLY A 138 -11.75 -7.80 -8.53
N ILE A 139 -10.75 -8.53 -8.01
CA ILE A 139 -10.37 -9.88 -8.50
C ILE A 139 -11.44 -10.92 -8.18
N HIS A 140 -12.21 -10.70 -7.11
CA HIS A 140 -13.34 -11.55 -6.72
C HIS A 140 -14.69 -10.86 -7.03
N PRO A 141 -15.07 -10.68 -8.31
CA PRO A 141 -16.36 -10.08 -8.64
C PRO A 141 -17.54 -10.84 -7.99
N SER A 142 -17.38 -12.14 -7.76
CA SER A 142 -18.36 -12.99 -7.06
C SER A 142 -18.58 -12.65 -5.59
N ILE A 143 -17.56 -12.14 -4.86
CA ILE A 143 -17.73 -11.75 -3.45
C ILE A 143 -18.32 -10.34 -3.32
N CYS A 144 -17.94 -9.43 -4.23
CA CYS A 144 -18.49 -8.08 -4.29
C CYS A 144 -19.99 -8.09 -4.61
N SER A 145 -20.43 -9.01 -5.50
CA SER A 145 -21.84 -9.11 -5.89
C SER A 145 -22.80 -9.43 -4.72
N LYS A 146 -22.31 -10.00 -3.61
CA LYS A 146 -23.13 -10.35 -2.44
C LYS A 146 -23.10 -9.30 -1.34
N HIS A 147 -22.00 -8.56 -1.20
CA HIS A 147 -21.78 -7.66 -0.06
C HIS A 147 -21.85 -6.17 -0.41
N LEU A 148 -21.69 -5.79 -1.68
CA LEU A 148 -21.76 -4.40 -2.14
C LEU A 148 -23.16 -4.00 -2.62
N SER A 149 -24.22 -4.39 -1.87
CA SER A 149 -25.47 -3.62 -1.86
C SER A 149 -25.23 -2.36 -1.03
N ILE A 150 -24.35 -1.49 -1.51
CA ILE A 150 -24.38 -0.09 -1.08
C ILE A 150 -25.67 0.46 -1.73
N PRO A 151 -26.70 0.85 -0.95
CA PRO A 151 -27.87 1.47 -1.53
C PRO A 151 -27.39 2.67 -2.37
N PRO A 152 -28.07 3.00 -3.49
CA PRO A 152 -27.67 4.11 -4.33
C PRO A 152 -27.46 5.32 -3.43
N ILE A 153 -26.25 5.89 -3.44
CA ILE A 153 -26.06 7.24 -2.94
C ILE A 153 -26.99 8.07 -3.82
N CYS A 154 -28.15 8.44 -3.26
CA CYS A 154 -29.18 9.20 -3.95
C CYS A 154 -28.51 10.43 -4.55
N ARG A 155 -28.26 10.33 -5.86
CA ARG A 155 -27.83 11.40 -6.73
C ARG A 155 -28.92 12.47 -6.67
N LYS A 156 -28.78 13.42 -5.75
CA LYS A 156 -29.40 14.75 -5.87
C LYS A 156 -28.53 15.53 -6.85
N SER A 157 -29.02 15.73 -8.06
CA SER A 157 -28.58 16.83 -8.91
C SER A 157 -29.69 17.12 -9.92
N SER A 158 -30.50 18.13 -9.56
CA SER A 158 -31.56 18.79 -10.32
C SER A 158 -32.88 18.05 -10.48
#